data_AF-A0A4Q1ZWV8-F1
#
_entry.id   AF-A0A4Q1ZWV8-F1
#
_cell.length_a   1.000
_cell.length_b   1.000
_cell.length_c   1.000
_cell.angle_alpha   90.00
_cell.angle_beta   90.00
_cell.angle_gamma   90.00
#
_symmetry.space_group_name_H-M   'P 1'
#
loop_
_entity.id
_entity.type
_entity.pdbx_description
1 polymer ?
#
loop_
_entity_poly.entity_id
_entity_poly.type
_entity_poly.pdbx_seq_one_letter_code
_entity_poly.pdbx_strand_id
1 'polypeptide(L)' 'MLVILGLIVAFILVMIYSNRATRGCRWREYRVSGCDLRRRWRCAACGAEVFTSDGDPPKVCHDPGRQRK' A
#
# COMPACT_ATOMS: atom_id res chain seq x y z
N MET A 1 5.10 -36.81 0.19
CA MET A 1 5.02 -35.88 -0.98
C MET A 1 4.07 -34.72 -0.74
N LEU A 2 2.89 -34.93 -0.15
CA LEU A 2 1.94 -33.84 0.16
C LEU A 2 2.51 -32.77 1.09
N VAL A 3 3.32 -33.15 2.08
CA VAL A 3 3.97 -32.21 3.01
C VAL A 3 4.93 -31.27 2.28
N ILE A 4 5.73 -31.81 1.34
CA ILE A 4 6.66 -31.01 0.53
C ILE A 4 5.89 -30.07 -0.39
N LEU A 5 4.81 -30.57 -1.01
CA LEU A 5 3.95 -29.76 -1.87
C LEU A 5 3.29 -28.61 -1.09
N GLY A 6 2.80 -28.89 0.12
CA GLY A 6 2.22 -27.88 1.00
C GLY A 6 3.23 -26.80 1.43
N LEU A 7 4.48 -27.19 1.71
CA LEU A 7 5.55 -26.24 2.02
C LEU A 7 5.89 -25.35 0.82
N ILE A 8 5.98 -25.91 -0.38
CA ILE A 8 6.25 -25.14 -1.61
C ILE A 8 5.13 -24.12 -1.84
N VAL A 9 3.87 -24.53 -1.73
CA VAL A 9 2.71 -23.64 -1.89
C VAL A 9 2.71 -22.54 -0.82
N ALA A 10 2.94 -22.88 0.45
CA ALA A 10 3.04 -21.90 1.53
C ALA A 10 4.17 -20.90 1.28
N PHE A 11 5.32 -21.35 0.78
CA PHE A 11 6.47 -20.49 0.48
C PHE A 11 6.18 -19.52 -0.68
N ILE A 12 5.53 -20.00 -1.75
CA ILE A 12 5.12 -19.18 -2.89
C ILE A 12 4.08 -18.14 -2.45
N LEU A 13 3.08 -18.55 -1.66
CA LEU A 13 2.09 -17.63 -1.10
C LEU A 13 2.76 -16.56 -0.24
N VAL A 14 3.70 -16.94 0.63
CA VAL A 14 4.47 -15.97 1.41
C VAL A 14 5.28 -15.06 0.50
N MET A 15 5.90 -15.53 -0.58
CA MET A 15 6.63 -14.67 -1.52
C MET A 15 5.73 -13.66 -2.24
N ILE A 16 4.54 -14.08 -2.68
CA ILE A 16 3.58 -13.23 -3.40
C ILE A 16 2.91 -12.24 -2.44
N TYR A 17 2.47 -12.71 -1.27
CA TYR A 17 1.75 -11.90 -0.27
C TYR A 17 2.67 -11.15 0.69
N SER A 18 3.95 -11.50 0.81
CA SER A 18 4.96 -10.65 1.45
C SER A 18 5.34 -9.50 0.53
N ASN A 19 4.33 -8.69 0.21
CA ASN A 19 4.49 -7.45 -0.51
C ASN A 19 5.19 -6.45 0.42
N ARG A 20 6.52 -6.50 0.46
CA ARG A 20 7.39 -5.58 1.23
C ARG A 20 7.02 -4.11 1.02
N ALA A 21 6.47 -3.79 -0.15
CA ALA A 21 6.06 -2.45 -0.53
C ALA A 21 4.90 -1.91 0.31
N THR A 22 3.90 -2.71 0.69
CA THR A 22 2.76 -2.22 1.50
C THR A 22 3.03 -2.21 3.00
N ARG A 23 3.93 -3.07 3.49
CA ARG A 23 4.31 -3.13 4.93
C ARG A 23 4.96 -1.84 5.45
N GLY A 24 5.64 -1.09 4.59
CA GLY A 24 6.29 0.17 4.96
C GLY A 24 5.40 1.41 4.79
N CYS A 25 4.25 1.31 4.11
CA CYS A 25 3.49 2.50 3.75
C CYS A 25 2.83 3.12 4.99
N ARG A 26 3.30 4.32 5.35
CA ARG A 26 2.81 5.12 6.47
C ARG A 26 2.03 6.30 5.94
N TRP A 27 0.74 6.12 5.72
CA TRP A 27 -0.15 7.17 5.27
C TRP A 27 -0.35 8.22 6.36
N ARG A 28 -0.15 9.49 5.98
CA ARG A 28 -0.44 10.65 6.81
C ARG A 28 -1.50 11.49 6.13
N GLU A 29 -2.52 11.86 6.89
CA GLU A 29 -3.56 12.77 6.45
C GLU A 29 -3.01 14.20 6.43
N TYR A 30 -3.21 14.90 5.32
CA TYR A 30 -2.97 16.33 5.19
C TYR A 30 -4.31 17.00 4.90
N ARG A 31 -4.88 17.64 5.93
CA ARG A 31 -6.08 18.45 5.79
C ARG A 31 -5.71 19.75 5.10
N VAL A 32 -6.02 19.85 3.80
CA VAL A 32 -5.92 21.11 3.07
C VAL A 32 -7.19 21.90 3.39
N SER A 33 -7.02 23.03 4.07
CA SER A 33 -8.07 23.86 4.68
C SER A 33 -8.95 24.63 3.68
N GLY A 34 -9.30 24.04 2.54
CA GLY A 34 -10.11 24.72 1.51
C GLY A 34 -10.81 23.83 0.48
N CYS A 35 -10.74 22.50 0.60
CA CYS A 35 -11.49 21.59 -0.27
C CYS A 35 -12.12 20.47 0.58
N ASP A 36 -13.32 20.72 1.07
CA ASP A 36 -14.03 19.87 2.04
C ASP A 36 -14.37 18.47 1.51
N LEU A 37 -14.27 18.23 0.20
CA LEU A 37 -14.67 16.96 -0.43
C LEU A 37 -13.54 15.94 -0.62
N ARG A 38 -12.26 16.30 -0.43
CA ARG A 38 -11.15 15.33 -0.64
C ARG A 38 -10.07 15.47 0.40
N ARG A 39 -9.83 14.38 1.15
CA ARG A 39 -8.69 14.28 2.06
C ARG A 39 -7.45 13.90 1.27
N ARG A 40 -6.39 14.72 1.39
CA ARG A 40 -5.08 14.40 0.82
C ARG A 40 -4.35 13.47 1.79
N TRP A 41 -3.87 12.36 1.27
CA TRP A 41 -3.05 11.41 1.99
C TRP A 41 -1.67 11.34 1.36
N ARG A 42 -0.62 11.39 2.18
CA ARG A 42 0.76 11.26 1.73
C ARG A 42 1.47 10.18 2.51
N CYS A 43 2.12 9.27 1.81
CA CYS A 43 2.91 8.22 2.43
C CYS A 43 4.27 8.79 2.88
N ALA A 44 4.58 8.69 4.17
CA ALA A 44 5.87 9.13 4.73
C ALA A 44 7.04 8.21 4.37
N ALA A 45 6.78 7.00 3.83
CA ALA A 45 7.82 6.03 3.48
C ALA A 45 8.23 6.08 2.00
N CYS A 46 7.26 6.15 1.08
CA CYS A 46 7.53 6.19 -0.37
C CYS A 46 7.23 7.55 -1.02
N GLY A 47 6.62 8.49 -0.29
CA GLY A 47 6.26 9.80 -0.84
C GLY A 47 5.03 9.82 -1.73
N ALA A 48 4.36 8.68 -1.94
CA ALA A 48 3.11 8.60 -2.70
C ALA A 48 2.03 9.55 -2.16
N GLU A 49 1.29 10.20 -3.06
CA GLU A 49 0.19 11.11 -2.71
C GLU A 49 -1.11 10.63 -3.36
N VAL A 50 -2.18 10.56 -2.58
CA VAL A 50 -3.51 10.19 -3.05
C VAL A 50 -4.55 11.14 -2.47
N PHE A 51 -5.65 11.30 -3.19
CA PHE A 51 -6.82 12.01 -2.71
C PHE A 51 -7.96 11.01 -2.62
N THR A 52 -8.54 10.88 -1.44
CA THR A 52 -9.73 10.04 -1.23
C THR A 52 -10.92 10.91 -0.87
N SER A 53 -12.06 10.53 -1.44
CA SER A 53 -13.37 11.14 -1.15
C SER A 53 -13.96 10.59 0.14
N ASP A 54 -13.66 9.33 0.46
CA ASP A 54 -14.27 8.57 1.56
C ASP A 54 -13.65 8.92 2.92
N GLY A 55 -12.59 9.72 2.91
CA GLY A 55 -11.92 10.19 4.11
C GLY A 55 -11.03 9.17 4.82
N ASP A 56 -10.94 7.94 4.31
CA ASP A 56 -10.08 6.87 4.82
C ASP A 56 -8.73 6.76 4.09
N PRO A 57 -7.66 6.29 4.75
CA PRO A 57 -6.39 6.05 4.10
C PRO A 57 -6.51 4.95 3.02
N PRO A 58 -5.75 5.04 1.91
CA PRO A 58 -5.79 4.02 0.87
C PRO A 58 -5.25 2.68 1.38
N LYS A 59 -5.99 1.61 1.07
CA LYS A 59 -5.66 0.22 1.47
C LYS A 59 -4.51 -0.39 0.67
N VAL A 60 -4.13 0.26 -0.44
CA VAL A 60 -3.04 -0.18 -1.33
C VAL A 60 -1.96 0.90 -1.37
N CYS A 61 -0.71 0.49 -1.58
CA CYS A 61 0.38 1.46 -1.68
C CYS A 61 0.49 1.99 -3.12
N HIS A 62 0.47 3.32 -3.26
CA HIS A 62 0.52 4.01 -4.56
C HIS A 62 1.93 4.55 -4.88
N ASP A 63 2.97 3.79 -4.54
CA ASP A 63 4.36 4.18 -4.77
C ASP A 63 4.61 4.52 -6.27
N PRO A 64 4.93 5.79 -6.61
CA PRO A 64 5.17 6.19 -8.00
C PRO A 64 6.43 5.54 -8.58
N GLY A 65 7.40 5.12 -7.76
CA GLY A 65 8.60 4.43 -8.19
C GLY A 65 8.34 2.99 -8.69
N ARG A 66 7.23 2.38 -8.25
CA ARG A 66 6.82 1.03 -8.66
C ARG A 66 6.12 0.98 -10.02
N GLN A 67 5.44 2.06 -10.41
CA GLN A 67 4.70 2.13 -11.68
C GLN A 67 5.59 2.38 -12.91
N ARG A 68 6.87 2.68 -12.69
CA ARG A 68 7.84 3.02 -13.74
C ARG A 68 8.71 1.85 -14.21
N LYS A 69 8.43 0.62 -13.78
CA LYS A 69 9.20 -0.58 -14.10
C LYS A 69 8.32 -1.62 -14.79
#